data_AF-A0A1M3CYN5-F1
#
_entry.id   AF-A0A1M3CYN5-F1
#
_cell.length_a   1.000
_cell.length_b   1.000
_cell.length_c   1.000
_cell.angle_alpha   90.00
_cell.angle_beta   90.00
_cell.angle_gamma   90.00
#
_symmetry.space_group_name_H-M   'P 1'
#
loop_
_entity.id
_entity.type
_entity.pdbx_description
1 polymer ?
#
loop_
_entity_poly.entity_id
_entity_poly.type
_entity_poly.pdbx_seq_one_letter_code
_entity_poly.pdbx_strand_id
1 'polypeptide(L)'
;MAKKIGFQKSDNENSDKSKEKRDPDELSYSLLDEFCAKYAPAATVEQSTDQFTTAEITKAIISFSGDRYLKNEHIKNALIDKGYKYCVEIESYKLVFKWMIKEVL
;
A
#
# COMPACT_ATOMS: atom_id res chain seq x y z
N MET A 1 -32.10 58.98 6.06
CA MET A 1 -31.53 57.90 5.23
C MET A 1 -30.88 56.89 6.16
N ALA A 2 -31.41 55.67 6.22
CA ALA A 2 -30.85 54.58 7.02
C ALA A 2 -29.84 53.79 6.17
N LYS A 3 -28.70 53.40 6.75
CA LYS A 3 -27.89 52.30 6.22
C LYS A 3 -27.42 51.42 7.36
N LYS A 4 -28.09 50.28 7.46
CA LYS A 4 -27.77 49.10 8.27
C LYS A 4 -26.53 48.45 7.66
N ILE A 5 -25.47 48.23 8.42
CA ILE A 5 -24.41 47.27 8.06
C ILE A 5 -24.27 46.31 9.24
N GLY A 6 -24.64 45.07 8.97
CA GLY A 6 -24.72 43.99 9.94
C GLY A 6 -23.36 43.43 10.32
N PHE A 7 -23.31 42.92 11.54
CA PHE A 7 -22.33 41.95 11.99
C PHE A 7 -22.64 40.59 11.36
N GLN A 8 -21.61 39.91 10.84
CA GLN A 8 -21.55 38.45 10.89
C GLN A 8 -20.06 38.04 10.98
N LYS A 9 -19.67 37.48 12.13
CA LYS A 9 -18.45 36.68 12.27
C LYS A 9 -18.70 35.34 11.60
N SER A 10 -17.70 34.78 10.95
CA SER A 10 -17.61 33.33 10.73
C SER A 10 -16.14 32.93 10.78
N ASP A 11 -15.86 32.19 11.83
CA ASP A 11 -14.60 31.55 12.18
C ASP A 11 -14.12 30.52 11.15
N ASN A 12 -12.84 30.18 11.29
CA ASN A 12 -12.30 28.83 11.09
C ASN A 12 -11.91 28.42 9.66
N GLU A 13 -10.77 28.93 9.17
CA GLU A 13 -10.03 28.29 8.09
C GLU A 13 -9.09 27.21 8.66
N ASN A 14 -9.68 26.10 9.12
CA ASN A 14 -8.96 24.84 9.29
C ASN A 14 -9.11 24.04 7.99
N SER A 15 -8.21 24.29 7.04
CA SER A 15 -8.14 23.54 5.77
C SER A 15 -7.33 22.25 5.95
N ASP A 16 -7.75 21.38 6.87
CA ASP A 16 -7.43 19.95 6.85
C ASP A 16 -8.38 19.27 5.86
N LYS A 17 -8.10 19.32 4.56
CA LYS A 17 -8.88 18.56 3.56
C LYS A 17 -8.27 18.42 2.17
N SER A 18 -7.03 17.93 2.09
CA SER A 18 -6.48 17.43 0.82
C SER A 18 -5.72 16.12 1.00
N LYS A 19 -6.34 15.12 1.64
CA LYS A 19 -6.01 13.72 1.33
C LYS A 19 -6.72 13.35 0.03
N GLU A 20 -6.23 13.96 -1.04
CA GLU A 20 -6.62 13.64 -2.41
C GLU A 20 -6.45 12.14 -2.59
N LYS A 21 -7.54 11.48 -2.97
CA LYS A 21 -7.52 10.09 -3.42
C LYS A 21 -6.78 10.07 -4.76
N ARG A 22 -5.46 10.24 -4.75
CA ARG A 22 -4.64 10.02 -5.94
C ARG A 22 -4.67 8.53 -6.22
N ASP A 23 -5.18 8.18 -7.40
CA ASP A 23 -5.08 6.83 -7.91
C ASP A 23 -3.60 6.44 -8.05
N PRO A 24 -3.23 5.20 -7.71
CA PRO A 24 -1.87 4.72 -7.92
C PRO A 24 -1.47 4.90 -9.39
N ASP A 25 -0.31 5.51 -9.58
CA ASP A 25 0.25 5.81 -10.90
C ASP A 25 0.55 4.51 -11.68
N GLU A 26 0.48 4.55 -13.02
CA GLU A 26 0.66 3.38 -13.89
C GLU A 26 2.02 2.68 -13.63
N LEU A 27 3.08 3.47 -13.46
CA LEU A 27 4.42 2.98 -13.12
C LEU A 27 4.50 2.25 -11.78
N SER A 28 3.62 2.61 -10.83
CA SER A 28 3.53 1.97 -9.52
C SER A 28 2.99 0.54 -9.64
N TYR A 29 2.05 0.31 -10.56
CA TYR A 29 1.62 -1.04 -10.94
C TYR A 29 2.67 -1.78 -11.77
N SER A 30 3.41 -1.10 -12.65
CA SER A 30 4.49 -1.72 -13.41
C SER A 30 5.60 -2.28 -12.51
N LEU A 31 5.97 -1.56 -11.45
CA LEU A 31 6.96 -2.05 -10.48
C LEU A 31 6.45 -3.22 -9.64
N LEU A 32 5.15 -3.23 -9.32
CA LEU A 32 4.54 -4.40 -8.70
C LEU A 32 4.52 -5.59 -9.67
N ASP A 33 4.31 -5.34 -10.95
CA ASP A 33 4.36 -6.38 -11.97
C ASP A 33 5.77 -6.96 -12.12
N GLU A 34 6.79 -6.11 -12.16
CA GLU A 34 8.19 -6.51 -12.17
C GLU A 34 8.57 -7.30 -10.90
N PHE A 35 8.08 -6.88 -9.74
CA PHE A 35 8.20 -7.67 -8.51
C PHE A 35 7.57 -9.07 -8.69
N CYS A 36 6.36 -9.14 -9.24
CA CYS A 36 5.68 -10.42 -9.46
C CYS A 36 6.32 -11.28 -10.57
N ALA A 37 7.05 -10.67 -11.49
CA ALA A 37 7.81 -11.38 -12.52
C ALA A 37 9.06 -12.04 -11.92
N LYS A 38 9.70 -11.38 -10.94
CA LYS A 38 10.89 -11.89 -10.26
C LYS A 38 10.57 -12.88 -9.14
N TYR A 39 9.44 -12.70 -8.45
CA TYR A 39 9.03 -13.53 -7.32
C TYR A 39 7.71 -14.23 -7.65
N ALA A 40 7.68 -15.55 -7.78
CA ALA A 40 6.47 -16.33 -7.97
C ALA A 40 5.74 -16.60 -6.64
N PRO A 41 4.42 -16.89 -6.67
CA PRO A 41 3.68 -17.33 -5.50
C PRO A 41 4.17 -18.70 -5.01
N ALA A 42 4.56 -18.80 -3.74
CA ALA A 42 4.90 -20.07 -3.12
C ALA A 42 3.64 -20.76 -2.56
N ALA A 43 3.53 -22.07 -2.77
CA ALA A 43 2.38 -22.85 -2.29
C ALA A 43 2.50 -23.23 -0.81
N THR A 44 3.72 -23.36 -0.29
CA THR A 44 4.04 -23.77 1.08
C THR A 44 5.23 -22.96 1.61
N VAL A 45 5.37 -22.92 2.94
CA VAL A 45 6.47 -22.22 3.63
C VAL A 45 7.83 -22.75 3.19
N GLU A 46 7.96 -24.06 3.00
CA GLU A 46 9.21 -24.71 2.55
C GLU A 46 9.61 -24.35 1.11
N GLN A 47 8.63 -23.99 0.27
CA GLN A 47 8.89 -23.52 -1.10
C GLN A 47 9.18 -22.01 -1.15
N SER A 48 8.90 -21.30 -0.06
CA SER A 48 9.14 -19.86 0.05
C SER A 48 10.64 -19.63 0.21
N THR A 49 11.23 -18.84 -0.68
CA THR A 49 12.61 -18.35 -0.49
C THR A 49 12.63 -17.18 0.48
N ASP A 50 11.61 -16.33 0.41
CA ASP A 50 11.50 -15.12 1.20
C ASP A 50 10.07 -14.95 1.72
N GLN A 51 9.95 -14.16 2.78
CA GLN A 51 8.68 -13.88 3.44
C GLN A 51 8.62 -12.40 3.79
N PHE A 52 7.70 -11.68 3.15
CA PHE A 52 7.55 -10.24 3.37
C PHE A 52 6.13 -9.87 3.76
N THR A 53 5.98 -8.93 4.67
CA THR A 53 4.69 -8.32 4.94
C THR A 53 4.26 -7.42 3.79
N THR A 54 2.95 -7.18 3.67
CA THR A 54 2.41 -6.22 2.67
C THR A 54 3.06 -4.84 2.81
N ALA A 55 3.38 -4.42 4.03
CA ALA A 55 4.01 -3.15 4.31
C ALA A 55 5.46 -3.09 3.80
N GLU A 56 6.22 -4.19 3.93
CA GLU A 56 7.59 -4.27 3.41
C GLU A 56 7.62 -4.20 1.88
N ILE A 57 6.74 -4.96 1.21
CA ILE A 57 6.62 -4.92 -0.26
C ILE A 57 6.23 -3.51 -0.73
N THR A 58 5.23 -2.91 -0.07
CA THR A 58 4.79 -1.54 -0.40
C THR A 58 5.92 -0.55 -0.22
N LYS A 59 6.67 -0.63 0.88
CA LYS A 59 7.83 0.24 1.13
C LYS A 59 8.93 0.04 0.09
N ALA A 60 9.22 -1.19 -0.30
CA ALA A 60 10.20 -1.48 -1.35
C ALA A 60 9.80 -0.81 -2.67
N ILE A 61 8.55 -0.99 -3.11
CA ILE A 61 8.04 -0.41 -4.36
C ILE A 61 8.02 1.12 -4.30
N ILE A 62 7.65 1.72 -3.17
CA ILE A 62 7.68 3.18 -2.96
C ILE A 62 9.13 3.70 -3.05
N SER A 63 10.10 3.00 -2.46
CA SER A 63 11.52 3.39 -2.55
C SER A 63 12.03 3.41 -3.99
N PHE A 64 11.60 2.49 -4.85
CA PHE A 64 11.95 2.51 -6.29
C PHE A 64 11.17 3.57 -7.08
N SER A 65 9.95 3.88 -6.62
CA SER A 65 9.01 4.73 -7.32
C SER A 65 9.22 6.23 -7.15
N GLY A 66 9.87 6.67 -6.07
CA GLY A 66 9.69 8.04 -5.59
C GLY A 66 8.26 8.26 -5.08
N ASP A 67 7.93 9.50 -4.68
CA ASP A 67 6.71 9.98 -4.00
C ASP A 67 5.37 9.56 -4.66
N ARG A 68 5.07 8.25 -4.65
CA ARG A 68 3.93 7.63 -5.33
C ARG A 68 2.93 7.07 -4.33
N TYR A 69 1.66 7.28 -4.65
CA TYR A 69 0.50 6.89 -3.84
C TYR A 69 0.17 5.39 -4.01
N LEU A 70 1.07 4.52 -3.55
CA LEU A 70 0.78 3.09 -3.46
C LEU A 70 0.36 2.75 -2.03
N LYS A 71 -0.84 2.22 -1.86
CA LYS A 71 -1.37 1.78 -0.57
C LYS A 71 -1.21 0.28 -0.42
N ASN A 72 -1.06 -0.18 0.83
CA ASN A 72 -1.04 -1.59 1.17
C ASN A 72 -2.26 -2.36 0.60
N GLU A 73 -3.43 -1.72 0.52
CA GLU A 73 -4.65 -2.33 -0.05
C GLU A 73 -4.48 -2.69 -1.54
N HIS A 74 -3.84 -1.84 -2.33
CA HIS A 74 -3.59 -2.11 -3.76
C HIS A 74 -2.64 -3.30 -3.93
N ILE A 75 -1.55 -3.31 -3.15
CA ILE A 75 -0.59 -4.43 -3.15
C ILE A 75 -1.27 -5.71 -2.71
N LYS A 76 -2.05 -5.65 -1.64
CA LYS A 76 -2.77 -6.82 -1.14
C LYS A 76 -3.69 -7.39 -2.21
N ASN A 77 -4.53 -6.58 -2.82
CA ASN A 77 -5.48 -7.06 -3.82
C ASN A 77 -4.76 -7.66 -5.04
N ALA A 78 -3.70 -7.03 -5.52
CA ALA A 78 -2.90 -7.54 -6.64
C ALA A 78 -2.21 -8.87 -6.33
N LEU A 79 -1.64 -9.03 -5.12
CA LEU A 79 -1.02 -10.29 -4.71
C LEU A 79 -2.06 -11.40 -4.52
N ILE A 80 -3.25 -11.10 -4.00
CA ILE A 80 -4.35 -12.07 -3.94
C ILE A 80 -4.76 -12.51 -5.36
N ASP A 81 -4.95 -11.56 -6.27
CA ASP A 81 -5.35 -11.81 -7.65
C ASP A 81 -4.34 -12.70 -8.39
N LYS A 82 -3.04 -12.46 -8.16
CA LYS A 82 -1.95 -13.28 -8.70
C LYS A 82 -1.72 -14.61 -7.98
N GLY A 83 -2.52 -14.93 -6.97
CA GLY A 83 -2.51 -16.23 -6.28
C GLY A 83 -1.45 -16.40 -5.19
N TYR A 84 -0.85 -15.32 -4.71
CA TYR A 84 0.04 -15.37 -3.55
C TYR A 84 -0.75 -15.74 -2.30
N LYS A 85 -0.06 -16.38 -1.36
CA LYS A 85 -0.65 -16.86 -0.10
C LYS A 85 0.09 -16.30 1.09
N TYR A 86 -0.64 -16.13 2.18
CA TYR A 86 -0.08 -15.73 3.46
C TYR A 86 0.39 -16.95 4.26
N CYS A 87 1.51 -16.77 4.96
CA CYS A 87 1.84 -17.53 6.15
C CYS A 87 1.56 -16.65 7.38
N VAL A 88 1.17 -17.31 8.48
CA VAL A 88 0.98 -16.66 9.77
C VAL A 88 2.19 -16.97 10.65
N GLU A 89 2.84 -15.91 11.12
CA GLU A 89 3.95 -16.01 12.06
C GLU A 89 3.59 -15.30 13.36
N ILE A 90 4.03 -15.86 14.49
CA ILE A 90 3.82 -15.25 15.82
C ILE A 90 5.10 -14.52 16.19
N GLU A 91 5.07 -13.19 16.15
CA GLU A 91 6.19 -12.34 16.52
C GLU A 91 5.79 -11.45 17.70
N SER A 92 6.56 -11.52 18.80
CA SER A 92 6.37 -10.66 19.98
C SER A 92 4.90 -10.53 20.44
N TYR A 93 4.20 -11.66 20.53
CA TYR A 93 2.78 -11.76 20.93
C TYR A 93 1.78 -11.15 19.94
N LYS A 94 2.17 -11.00 18.66
CA LYS A 94 1.31 -10.52 17.58
C LYS A 94 1.30 -11.51 16.42
N LEU A 95 0.16 -11.62 15.77
CA LEU A 95 0.02 -12.36 14.52
C LEU A 95 0.48 -11.46 13.37
N VAL A 96 1.51 -11.91 12.66
CA VAL A 96 2.06 -11.22 11.49
C VAL A 96 1.77 -12.06 10.25
N PHE A 97 1.20 -11.42 9.23
CA PHE A 97 0.89 -12.06 7.95
C PHE A 97 1.99 -11.71 6.95
N LYS A 98 2.74 -12.73 6.53
CA LYS A 98 3.81 -12.60 5.53
C LYS A 98 3.41 -13.33 4.26
N TRP A 99 3.68 -12.72 3.12
CA TRP A 99 3.49 -13.34 1.81
C TRP A 99 4.54 -14.40 1.58
N MET A 100 4.11 -15.60 1.23
CA MET A 100 5.01 -16.68 0.81
C MET A 100 5.38 -16.44 -0.64
N ILE A 101 6.65 -16.09 -0.88
CA ILE A 101 7.18 -15.83 -2.20
C ILE A 101 8.40 -16.69 -2.50
N LYS A 102 8.57 -17.01 -3.77
CA LYS A 102 9.65 -17.81 -4.30
C LYS A 102 10.36 -17.04 -5.41
N GLU A 103 11.66 -16.82 -5.28
CA GLU A 103 12.45 -16.27 -6.38
C GLU A 103 12.40 -17.19 -7.62
N VAL A 104 12.09 -16.58 -8.76
CA VAL A 104 12.18 -17.21 -10.07
C VAL A 104 13.61 -16.96 -10.58
N LEU A 105 14.46 -17.98 -10.46
CA LEU A 105 15.81 -18.00 -11.01
C LEU A 105 15.80 -18.03 -12.55
#